data_AF-A0A945EEW9-F1
#
_entry.id   AF-A0A945EEW9-F1
#
_cell.length_a   1.000
_cell.length_b   1.000
_cell.length_c   1.000
_cell.angle_alpha   90.00
_cell.angle_beta   90.00
_cell.angle_gamma   90.00
#
_symmetry.space_group_name_H-M   'P 1'
#
loop_
_entity.id
_entity.type
_entity.pdbx_description
1 polymer ?
#
loop_
_entity_poly.entity_id
_entity_poly.type
_entity_poly.pdbx_seq_one_letter_code
_entity_poly.pdbx_strand_id
1 'polypeptide(L)'
;MAQNFSIGIKMDAGYSDKPMSSNYLSTLLLATPYEPLPFMRSLFLENYRANIYGAFGTVFDYNFIKKFHLRVDGYCYVPYEKILVDDHNNAYKSGRFDYNYFAGSARVVFYPPIGVVSASVNYIDKPGSKFGFLLNIGYMIFNKSQLNR
;
A
#
# COMPACT_ATOMS: atom_id res chain seq x y z
N MET A 1 4.17 -7.48 31.10
CA MET A 1 4.75 -8.31 30.01
C MET A 1 4.48 -7.57 28.71
N ALA A 2 5.51 -7.08 28.01
CA ALA A 2 5.30 -6.38 26.74
C ALA A 2 4.97 -7.44 25.68
N GLN A 3 3.85 -7.28 24.98
CA GLN A 3 3.43 -8.21 23.95
C GLN A 3 4.35 -7.98 22.73
N ASN A 4 5.33 -8.86 22.56
CA ASN A 4 6.39 -8.72 21.54
C ASN A 4 5.89 -8.96 20.10
N PHE A 5 4.62 -9.31 19.93
CA PHE A 5 4.02 -9.65 18.65
C PHE A 5 2.58 -9.16 18.58
N SER A 6 2.22 -8.54 17.46
CA SER A 6 0.88 -8.05 17.16
C SER A 6 0.51 -8.43 15.74
N ILE A 7 -0.71 -8.96 15.57
CA ILE A 7 -1.30 -9.21 14.26
C ILE A 7 -2.47 -8.27 14.09
N GLY A 8 -2.53 -7.59 12.95
CA GLY A 8 -3.65 -6.78 12.50
C GLY A 8 -4.25 -7.35 11.22
N ILE A 9 -5.55 -7.18 11.06
CA ILE A 9 -6.27 -7.47 9.81
C ILE A 9 -6.88 -6.15 9.33
N LYS A 10 -6.85 -5.92 8.03
CA LYS A 10 -7.44 -4.76 7.36
C LYS A 10 -8.38 -5.27 6.27
N MET A 11 -9.54 -4.64 6.15
CA MET A 11 -10.49 -4.88 5.08
C MET A 11 -10.91 -3.52 4.54
N ASP A 12 -10.96 -3.39 3.22
CA ASP A 12 -11.35 -2.17 2.54
C ASP A 12 -12.21 -2.56 1.34
N ALA A 13 -13.27 -1.81 1.08
CA ALA A 13 -14.13 -2.05 -0.07
C ALA A 13 -14.58 -0.69 -0.61
N GLY A 14 -14.46 -0.52 -1.92
CA GLY A 14 -14.88 0.68 -2.63
C GLY A 14 -16.05 0.38 -3.54
N TYR A 15 -17.06 1.25 -3.52
CA TYR A 15 -18.14 1.26 -4.50
C TYR A 15 -18.30 2.67 -5.06
N SER A 16 -18.24 2.81 -6.38
CA SER A 16 -18.32 4.08 -7.08
C SER A 16 -19.04 3.89 -8.40
N ASP A 17 -20.16 4.57 -8.58
CA ASP A 17 -20.95 4.54 -9.82
C ASP A 17 -20.53 5.67 -10.79
N LYS A 18 -19.21 5.85 -10.97
CA LYS A 18 -18.70 6.91 -11.84
C LYS A 18 -18.89 6.51 -13.30
N PRO A 19 -19.40 7.42 -14.15
CA PRO A 19 -19.55 7.13 -15.57
C PRO A 19 -18.17 6.92 -16.22
N MET A 20 -18.08 5.98 -17.15
CA MET A 20 -16.89 5.83 -17.99
C MET A 20 -16.82 7.01 -18.96
N SER A 21 -15.63 7.61 -19.06
CA SER A 21 -15.36 8.65 -20.03
C SER A 21 -14.95 8.03 -21.36
N SER A 22 -14.98 8.79 -22.47
CA SER A 22 -14.60 8.26 -23.79
C SER A 22 -13.13 7.82 -23.87
N ASN A 23 -12.28 8.33 -22.98
CA ASN A 23 -10.85 8.02 -22.95
C ASN A 23 -10.50 7.14 -21.73
N TYR A 24 -9.69 6.11 -21.95
CA TYR A 24 -9.19 5.18 -20.94
C TYR A 24 -8.50 5.90 -19.78
N LEU A 25 -7.57 6.81 -20.07
CA LEU A 25 -6.81 7.53 -19.04
C LEU A 25 -7.72 8.40 -18.17
N SER A 26 -8.71 9.07 -18.76
CA SER A 26 -9.68 9.88 -18.02
C SER A 26 -10.51 9.02 -17.07
N THR A 27 -10.96 7.85 -17.53
CA THR A 27 -11.73 6.90 -16.72
C THR A 27 -10.90 6.36 -15.56
N LEU A 28 -9.63 6.02 -15.82
CA LEU A 28 -8.70 5.49 -14.81
C LEU A 28 -8.30 6.54 -13.76
N LEU A 29 -8.15 7.81 -14.15
CA LEU A 29 -7.88 8.91 -13.23
C LEU A 29 -9.05 9.18 -12.28
N LEU A 30 -10.28 9.05 -12.77
CA LEU A 30 -11.50 9.21 -11.98
C LEU A 30 -11.83 7.98 -11.12
N ALA A 31 -11.33 6.80 -11.48
CA ALA A 31 -11.52 5.57 -10.73
C ALA A 31 -10.93 5.67 -9.31
N THR A 32 -11.53 4.94 -8.38
CA THR A 32 -11.10 4.95 -6.98
C THR A 32 -9.79 4.17 -6.84
N PRO A 33 -8.72 4.78 -6.29
CA PRO A 33 -7.46 4.09 -6.05
C PRO A 33 -7.46 3.34 -4.71
N TYR A 34 -6.88 2.15 -4.69
CA TYR A 34 -6.57 1.39 -3.49
C TYR A 34 -5.05 1.41 -3.22
N GLU A 35 -4.64 2.19 -2.23
CA GLU A 35 -3.22 2.47 -1.93
C GLU A 35 -2.93 2.30 -0.43
N PRO A 36 -2.95 1.05 0.09
CA PRO A 36 -2.77 0.78 1.52
C PRO A 36 -1.35 1.09 2.03
N LEU A 37 -0.36 1.03 1.15
CA LEU A 37 1.04 1.29 1.47
C LEU A 37 1.38 2.76 1.15
N PRO A 38 2.05 3.51 2.03
CA PRO A 38 2.32 4.94 1.82
C PRO A 38 3.04 5.26 0.50
N PHE A 39 3.95 4.40 0.04
CA PHE A 39 4.68 4.60 -1.21
C PHE A 39 3.83 4.30 -2.46
N MET A 40 2.70 3.59 -2.32
CA MET A 40 1.77 3.41 -3.45
C MET A 40 1.20 4.75 -3.90
N ARG A 41 0.99 5.69 -2.97
CA ARG A 41 0.48 7.04 -3.26
C ARG A 41 1.40 7.88 -4.15
N SER A 42 2.70 7.57 -4.16
CA SER A 42 3.66 8.22 -5.06
C SER A 42 3.73 7.57 -6.44
N LEU A 43 3.04 6.45 -6.67
CA LEU A 43 3.07 5.71 -7.92
C LEU A 43 1.69 5.73 -8.57
N PHE A 44 1.65 5.97 -9.88
CA PHE A 44 0.41 5.78 -10.62
C PHE A 44 0.19 4.29 -10.90
N LEU A 45 -0.66 3.65 -10.08
CA LEU A 45 -0.92 2.22 -10.13
C LEU A 45 -2.24 1.91 -10.83
N GLU A 46 -2.19 1.67 -12.14
CA GLU A 46 -3.38 1.37 -12.95
C GLU A 46 -4.12 0.11 -12.46
N ASN A 47 -3.37 -0.92 -12.07
CA ASN A 47 -3.93 -2.19 -11.59
C ASN A 47 -4.72 -2.06 -10.28
N TYR A 48 -4.42 -1.06 -9.46
CA TYR A 48 -5.02 -0.86 -8.13
C TYR A 48 -6.13 0.21 -8.17
N ARG A 49 -6.71 0.46 -9.34
CA ARG A 49 -7.78 1.42 -9.56
C ARG A 49 -8.99 0.73 -10.16
N ALA A 50 -10.13 0.84 -9.50
CA ALA A 50 -11.39 0.34 -10.02
C ALA A 50 -12.57 1.14 -9.45
N ASN A 51 -13.70 1.09 -10.15
CA ASN A 51 -14.96 1.67 -9.67
C ASN A 51 -15.52 0.89 -8.48
N ILE A 52 -15.42 -0.44 -8.53
CA ILE A 52 -15.86 -1.33 -7.48
C ILE A 52 -14.72 -2.31 -7.19
N TYR A 53 -14.33 -2.42 -5.92
CA TYR A 53 -13.29 -3.34 -5.50
C TYR A 53 -13.51 -3.84 -4.07
N GLY A 54 -12.94 -5.01 -3.78
CA GLY A 54 -12.74 -5.50 -2.42
C GLY A 54 -11.26 -5.71 -2.17
N ALA A 55 -10.80 -5.40 -0.97
CA ALA A 55 -9.43 -5.61 -0.55
C ALA A 55 -9.34 -6.14 0.87
N PHE A 56 -8.35 -7.00 1.08
CA PHE A 56 -8.06 -7.64 2.33
C PHE A 56 -6.57 -7.49 2.62
N GLY A 57 -6.19 -7.29 3.86
CA GLY A 57 -4.79 -7.17 4.26
C GLY A 57 -4.53 -7.70 5.64
N THR A 58 -3.29 -8.10 5.86
CA THR A 58 -2.77 -8.59 7.13
C THR A 58 -1.49 -7.84 7.46
N VAL A 59 -1.36 -7.43 8.71
CA VAL A 59 -0.20 -6.71 9.22
C VAL A 59 0.38 -7.54 10.36
N PHE A 60 1.65 -7.88 10.26
CA PHE A 60 2.41 -8.57 11.28
C PHE A 60 3.43 -7.60 11.84
N ASP A 61 3.36 -7.30 13.12
CA ASP A 61 4.29 -6.42 13.81
C ASP A 61 5.00 -7.23 14.90
N TYR A 62 6.32 -7.29 14.82
CA TYR A 62 7.15 -8.07 15.73
C TYR A 62 8.31 -7.22 16.27
N ASN A 63 8.41 -7.19 17.59
CA ASN A 63 9.39 -6.41 18.33
C ASN A 63 10.43 -7.36 18.92
N PHE A 64 11.58 -7.51 18.25
CA PHE A 64 12.68 -8.35 18.74
C PHE A 64 13.28 -7.79 20.04
N ILE A 65 13.57 -6.49 20.03
CA ILE A 65 14.19 -5.73 21.13
C ILE A 65 13.50 -4.36 21.15
N LYS A 66 13.46 -3.63 22.28
CA LYS A 66 12.93 -2.24 22.38
C LYS A 66 13.45 -1.26 21.31
N LYS A 67 14.51 -1.60 20.58
CA LYS A 67 15.13 -0.78 19.52
C LYS A 67 14.88 -1.30 18.11
N PHE A 68 14.40 -2.53 17.92
CA PHE A 68 14.20 -3.17 16.62
C PHE A 68 12.74 -3.59 16.45
N HIS A 69 12.08 -2.96 15.48
CA HIS A 69 10.71 -3.22 15.11
C HIS A 69 10.68 -3.76 13.69
N LEU A 70 10.13 -4.96 13.50
CA LEU A 70 9.89 -5.56 12.20
C LEU A 70 8.39 -5.51 11.92
N ARG A 71 7.99 -4.89 10.82
CA ARG A 71 6.63 -4.90 10.32
C ARG A 71 6.58 -5.55 8.94
N VAL A 72 5.69 -6.51 8.78
CA VAL A 72 5.40 -7.15 7.49
C VAL A 72 3.92 -6.95 7.19
N ASP A 73 3.62 -6.30 6.09
CA ASP A 73 2.27 -6.08 5.60
C ASP A 73 2.05 -6.91 4.32
N GLY A 74 0.89 -7.54 4.21
CA GLY A 74 0.44 -8.22 2.99
C GLY A 74 -0.98 -7.78 2.65
N TYR A 75 -1.26 -7.50 1.38
CA TYR A 75 -2.54 -7.04 0.89
C TYR A 75 -2.93 -7.80 -0.39
N CYS A 76 -4.18 -8.22 -0.44
CA CYS A 76 -4.85 -8.77 -1.60
C CYS A 76 -5.91 -7.76 -2.06
N TYR A 77 -5.91 -7.42 -3.33
CA TYR A 77 -6.84 -6.50 -3.96
C TYR A 77 -7.54 -7.21 -5.11
N VAL A 78 -8.87 -7.17 -5.11
CA VAL A 78 -9.70 -7.83 -6.11
C VAL A 78 -10.68 -6.80 -6.67
N PRO A 79 -10.44 -6.28 -7.88
CA PRO A 79 -11.41 -5.45 -8.58
C PRO A 79 -12.60 -6.30 -9.03
N TYR A 80 -13.82 -5.77 -8.85
CA TYR A 80 -15.03 -6.41 -9.38
C TYR A 80 -15.07 -6.31 -10.90
N GLU A 81 -14.83 -5.10 -11.44
CA GLU A 81 -14.71 -4.82 -12.87
C GLU A 81 -13.43 -4.02 -13.08
N LYS A 82 -12.50 -4.55 -13.87
CA LYS A 82 -11.28 -3.84 -14.23
C LYS A 82 -11.55 -2.97 -15.45
N ILE A 83 -11.03 -1.74 -15.42
CA ILE A 83 -11.01 -0.87 -16.60
C ILE A 83 -9.83 -1.31 -17.46
N LEU A 84 -10.12 -1.80 -18.67
CA LEU A 84 -9.15 -2.23 -19.67
C LEU A 84 -9.22 -1.31 -20.88
N VAL A 85 -8.15 -1.32 -21.67
CA VAL A 85 -8.04 -0.58 -22.93
C VAL A 85 -8.03 -1.57 -24.09
N ASP A 86 -8.81 -1.28 -25.12
CA ASP A 86 -8.81 -2.04 -26.38
C ASP A 86 -7.79 -1.47 -27.38
N ASP A 87 -7.50 -2.18 -28.47
CA ASP A 87 -6.55 -1.75 -29.52
C ASP A 87 -6.94 -0.39 -30.16
N HIS A 88 -8.21 0.01 -30.06
CA HIS A 88 -8.72 1.31 -30.49
C HIS A 88 -8.71 2.39 -29.40
N ASN A 89 -8.02 2.14 -28.27
CA ASN A 89 -7.92 3.03 -27.11
C ASN A 89 -9.26 3.30 -26.38
N ASN A 90 -10.27 2.47 -26.65
CA ASN A 90 -11.57 2.54 -26.00
C ASN A 90 -11.51 1.83 -24.64
N ALA A 91 -12.10 2.45 -23.61
CA ALA A 91 -12.21 1.85 -22.29
C ALA A 91 -13.33 0.81 -22.27
N TYR A 92 -13.02 -0.43 -21.91
CA TYR A 92 -14.02 -1.47 -21.66
C TYR A 92 -13.84 -2.07 -20.27
N LYS A 93 -14.89 -2.73 -19.78
CA LYS A 93 -14.86 -3.43 -18.48
C LYS A 93 -14.52 -4.90 -18.70
N SER A 94 -13.62 -5.45 -17.89
CA SER A 94 -13.33 -6.88 -17.88
C SER A 94 -14.52 -7.71 -17.39
N GLY A 95 -14.42 -9.04 -17.52
CA GLY A 95 -15.28 -9.95 -16.77
C GLY A 95 -15.13 -9.78 -15.26
N ARG A 96 -16.14 -10.23 -14.53
CA ARG A 96 -16.28 -10.04 -13.09
C ARG A 96 -15.27 -10.92 -12.35
N PHE A 97 -14.45 -10.33 -11.48
CA PHE A 97 -13.44 -11.03 -10.65
C PHE A 97 -12.31 -11.74 -11.43
N ASP A 98 -12.07 -11.39 -12.70
CA ASP A 98 -11.01 -12.04 -13.50
C ASP A 98 -9.58 -11.65 -13.08
N TYR A 99 -9.44 -10.60 -12.27
CA TYR A 99 -8.14 -10.06 -11.85
C TYR A 99 -8.02 -10.00 -10.33
N ASN A 100 -6.83 -10.32 -9.86
CA ASN A 100 -6.44 -10.28 -8.46
C ASN A 100 -4.99 -9.81 -8.37
N TYR A 101 -4.75 -8.84 -7.49
CA TYR A 101 -3.45 -8.18 -7.35
C TYR A 101 -2.96 -8.29 -5.91
N PHE A 102 -1.66 -8.52 -5.76
CA PHE A 102 -1.04 -8.68 -4.44
C PHE A 102 -0.01 -7.58 -4.21
N ALA A 103 -0.07 -6.96 -3.04
CA ALA A 103 0.94 -6.01 -2.57
C ALA A 103 1.50 -6.50 -1.24
N GLY A 104 2.80 -6.33 -1.03
CA GLY A 104 3.48 -6.71 0.18
C GLY A 104 4.51 -5.67 0.59
N SER A 105 4.77 -5.54 1.88
CA SER A 105 5.84 -4.70 2.40
C SER A 105 6.49 -5.38 3.59
N ALA A 106 7.80 -5.34 3.66
CA ALA A 106 8.57 -5.72 4.83
C ALA A 106 9.42 -4.52 5.23
N ARG A 107 9.24 -4.03 6.44
CA ARG A 107 9.91 -2.85 6.99
C ARG A 107 10.58 -3.19 8.30
N VAL A 108 11.85 -2.83 8.41
CA VAL A 108 12.60 -2.86 9.66
C VAL A 108 12.83 -1.42 10.09
N VAL A 109 12.51 -1.12 11.34
CA VAL A 109 12.77 0.18 11.96
C VAL A 109 13.70 -0.04 13.15
N PHE A 110 14.82 0.68 13.11
CA PHE A 110 15.81 0.72 14.17
C PHE A 110 15.77 2.09 14.85
N TYR A 111 15.73 2.10 16.18
CA TYR A 111 15.69 3.29 17.03
C TYR A 111 17.03 3.48 17.77
N PRO A 112 18.05 4.07 17.13
CA PRO A 112 19.26 4.50 17.82
C PRO A 112 18.98 5.72 18.73
N PRO A 113 19.86 6.01 19.71
CA PRO A 113 19.70 7.18 20.59
C PRO A 113 19.67 8.53 19.85
N ILE A 114 20.30 8.58 18.67
CA ILE A 114 20.46 9.80 17.86
C ILE A 114 19.42 9.93 16.74
N GLY A 115 18.41 9.05 16.64
CA GLY A 115 17.42 9.14 15.56
C GLY A 115 16.63 7.86 15.31
N VAL A 116 16.06 7.74 14.12
CA VAL A 116 15.31 6.58 13.64
C VAL A 116 15.78 6.24 12.24
N VAL A 117 16.20 5.00 12.02
CA VAL A 117 16.55 4.49 10.69
C VAL A 117 15.54 3.43 10.33
N SER A 118 15.00 3.49 9.12
CA SER A 118 14.12 2.45 8.61
C SER A 118 14.53 2.02 7.22
N ALA A 119 14.45 0.73 6.98
CA ALA A 119 14.62 0.12 5.67
C ALA A 119 13.35 -0.66 5.35
N SER A 120 12.86 -0.58 4.12
CA SER A 120 11.70 -1.34 3.68
C SER A 120 11.89 -1.87 2.28
N VAL A 121 11.48 -3.11 2.09
CA VAL A 121 11.32 -3.75 0.79
C VAL A 121 9.83 -3.83 0.53
N ASN A 122 9.41 -3.45 -0.66
CA ASN A 122 8.02 -3.44 -1.05
C ASN A 122 7.84 -4.19 -2.35
N TYR A 123 6.78 -4.96 -2.43
CA TYR A 123 6.36 -5.71 -3.60
C TYR A 123 4.99 -5.20 -4.04
N ILE A 124 4.84 -4.90 -5.32
CA ILE A 124 3.57 -4.53 -5.94
C ILE A 124 3.43 -5.30 -7.24
N ASP A 125 2.26 -5.87 -7.46
CA ASP A 125 1.94 -6.48 -8.74
C ASP A 125 1.56 -5.41 -9.78
N LYS A 126 2.58 -4.87 -10.46
CA LYS A 126 2.45 -3.88 -11.53
C LYS A 126 3.28 -4.26 -12.75
N PRO A 127 3.00 -3.67 -13.93
CA PRO A 127 3.86 -3.81 -15.11
C PRO A 127 5.26 -3.25 -14.83
N GLY A 128 6.31 -3.96 -15.26
CA GLY A 128 7.71 -3.55 -15.06
C GLY A 128 8.28 -3.97 -13.70
N SER A 129 9.00 -3.07 -13.02
CA SER A 129 9.63 -3.40 -11.73
C SER A 129 8.58 -3.59 -10.64
N LYS A 130 8.51 -4.81 -10.10
CA LYS A 130 7.58 -5.19 -9.03
C LYS A 130 8.13 -4.93 -7.63
N PHE A 131 9.44 -4.78 -7.49
CA PHE A 131 10.11 -4.58 -6.21
C PHE A 131 10.61 -3.14 -6.06
N GLY A 132 10.44 -2.58 -4.86
CA GLY A 132 10.92 -1.25 -4.48
C GLY A 132 11.62 -1.29 -3.13
N PHE A 133 12.82 -0.72 -3.06
CA PHE A 133 13.56 -0.55 -1.82
C PHE A 133 13.45 0.90 -1.34
N LEU A 134 13.17 1.10 -0.05
CA LEU A 134 13.10 2.41 0.59
C LEU A 134 13.98 2.43 1.83
N LEU A 135 14.80 3.45 1.95
CA LEU A 135 15.61 3.71 3.13
C LEU A 135 15.28 5.12 3.62
N ASN A 136 14.88 5.25 4.89
CA ASN A 136 14.58 6.53 5.51
C ASN A 136 15.43 6.71 6.77
N ILE A 137 16.02 7.89 6.91
CA ILE A 137 16.79 8.30 8.09
C ILE A 137 16.12 9.54 8.65
N GLY A 138 15.59 9.42 9.87
CA GLY A 138 15.00 10.51 10.63
C GLY A 138 15.87 10.89 11.82
N TYR A 139 16.02 12.18 12.07
CA TYR A 139 16.73 12.71 13.24
C TYR A 139 15.74 13.37 14.19
N MET A 140 15.86 13.16 15.50
CA MET A 140 15.04 13.87 16.48
C MET A 140 15.65 15.24 16.76
N ILE A 141 15.00 16.30 16.27
CA ILE A 141 15.45 17.68 16.48
C ILE A 141 15.12 18.17 17.90
N PHE A 142 14.02 17.65 18.49
CA PHE A 142 13.61 17.96 19.85
C PHE A 142 13.62 16.70 20.71
N ASN A 143 14.70 16.49 21.44
CA ASN A 143 14.67 15.60 22.59
C ASN A 143 13.89 16.37 23.68
N LYS A 144 12.77 15.84 24.17
CA LYS A 144 12.13 16.37 25.39
C LYS A 144 13.08 16.07 26.55
N SER A 145 14.08 16.93 26.70
CA SER A 145 14.79 17.14 27.94
C SER A 145 13.73 17.33 29.02
N GLN A 146 13.90 16.59 30.11
CA GLN A 146 13.04 16.63 31.27
C GLN A 146 12.96 18.07 31.79
N LEU A 147 11.84 18.72 31.52
CA LEU A 147 11.51 20.03 32.07
C LEU A 147 10.09 19.96 32.61
N ASN A 148 9.93 19.21 33.71
CA ASN A 148 9.44 19.77 34.97
C ASN A 148 9.37 18.70 36.08
N ARG A 149 10.18 18.97 37.11
CA ARG A 149 10.01 18.79 38.57
C ARG A 149 9.11 17.66 39.08
#